data_AF-Q2SFP0-F1
#
_entry.id   AF-Q2SFP0-F1
#
_cell.length_a   1.000
_cell.length_b   1.000
_cell.length_c   1.000
_cell.angle_alpha   90.00
_cell.angle_beta   90.00
_cell.angle_gamma   90.00
#
_symmetry.space_group_name_H-M   'P 1'
#
loop_
_entity.id
_entity.type
_entity.pdbx_description
1 polymer ?
#
loop_
_entity_poly.entity_id
_entity_poly.type
_entity_poly.pdbx_seq_one_letter_code
_entity_poly.pdbx_strand_id
1 'polypeptide(L)'
;MTNRSMRHKNIIIHLIIGGFLLLSACATFTSTSTKQRYLDMTYQDFGPPALATDLLGSEWWQWNPHGDPRPRQYDVHVIVYRDITEKEIRKRFPIDEATEKDYRYLPYSTAMTYLNTHIAELASDDENVVQEIREQLIQTRREIVRALGD
;
A
#
# COMPACT_ATOMS: atom_id res chain seq x y z
N MET A 1 75.42 -26.19 7.93
CA MET A 1 74.70 -25.94 6.65
C MET A 1 73.82 -27.17 6.42
N THR A 2 72.49 -27.16 6.40
CA THR A 2 71.54 -26.17 5.86
C THR A 2 70.18 -26.34 6.53
N ASN A 3 69.62 -25.19 6.88
CA ASN A 3 68.29 -24.89 7.38
C ASN A 3 67.20 -25.40 6.40
N ARG A 4 66.52 -26.51 6.71
CA ARG A 4 65.43 -27.07 5.86
C ARG A 4 64.13 -27.36 6.61
N SER A 5 64.01 -26.92 7.86
CA SER A 5 62.85 -27.24 8.73
C SER A 5 61.81 -26.10 8.85
N MET A 6 62.09 -24.91 8.29
CA MET A 6 61.19 -23.75 8.43
C MET A 6 60.29 -23.45 7.22
N ARG A 7 60.37 -24.22 6.12
CA ARG A 7 59.54 -23.96 4.93
C ARG A 7 58.14 -24.63 4.96
N HIS A 8 57.96 -25.69 5.73
CA HIS A 8 56.71 -26.47 5.74
C HIS A 8 55.65 -25.89 6.68
N LYS A 9 56.06 -25.21 7.76
CA LYS A 9 55.12 -24.65 8.75
C LYS A 9 54.33 -23.44 8.22
N ASN A 10 54.92 -22.66 7.31
CA ASN A 10 54.27 -21.47 6.75
C ASN A 10 53.30 -21.77 5.60
N ILE A 11 53.39 -22.93 4.96
CA ILE A 11 52.43 -23.35 3.91
C ILE A 11 51.14 -23.89 4.55
N ILE A 12 51.24 -24.58 5.68
CA ILE A 12 50.09 -25.17 6.38
C ILE A 12 49.23 -24.09 7.05
N ILE A 13 49.83 -23.00 7.55
CA ILE A 13 49.10 -21.90 8.21
C ILE A 13 48.23 -21.12 7.21
N HIS A 14 48.66 -20.96 5.95
CA HIS A 14 47.87 -20.26 4.94
C HIS A 14 46.71 -21.10 4.38
N LEU A 15 46.79 -22.43 4.47
CA LEU A 15 45.69 -23.33 4.05
C LEU A 15 44.52 -23.37 5.05
N ILE A 16 44.77 -23.11 6.34
CA ILE A 16 43.72 -23.10 7.36
C ILE A 16 42.94 -21.77 7.37
N ILE A 17 43.58 -20.65 7.02
CA ILE A 17 42.93 -19.33 6.96
C ILE A 17 42.12 -19.16 5.66
N GLY A 18 42.49 -19.83 4.57
CA GLY A 18 41.73 -19.82 3.31
C GLY A 18 40.46 -20.68 3.30
N GLY A 19 40.34 -21.64 4.23
CA GLY A 19 39.19 -22.56 4.29
C GLY A 19 37.97 -22.02 5.04
N PHE A 20 38.12 -20.94 5.83
CA PHE A 20 37.05 -20.42 6.68
C PHE A 20 36.21 -19.31 6.02
N LEU A 21 36.56 -18.86 4.82
CA LEU A 21 35.89 -17.77 4.10
C LEU A 21 34.89 -18.23 3.02
N LEU A 22 34.56 -19.53 2.96
CA LEU A 22 33.67 -20.09 1.92
C LEU A 22 32.38 -20.72 2.46
N LEU A 23 32.04 -20.52 3.74
CA LEU A 23 30.77 -21.00 4.33
C LEU A 23 29.66 -19.94 4.42
N SER A 24 29.88 -18.71 3.95
CA SER A 24 28.78 -17.73 3.73
C SER A 24 28.05 -17.95 2.39
N ALA A 25 27.91 -19.22 2.00
CA ALA A 25 27.09 -19.62 0.87
C ALA A 25 25.62 -19.59 1.29
N CYS A 26 24.94 -18.50 0.92
CA CYS A 26 23.53 -18.48 0.58
C CYS A 26 22.59 -19.20 1.58
N ALA A 27 22.38 -18.57 2.74
CA ALA A 27 21.01 -18.57 3.26
C ALA A 27 20.20 -17.74 2.26
N THR A 28 19.69 -18.37 1.20
CA THR A 28 18.64 -17.81 0.36
C THR A 28 17.51 -17.43 1.29
N PHE A 29 17.44 -16.14 1.62
CA PHE A 29 16.31 -15.54 2.27
C PHE A 29 15.15 -15.68 1.29
N THR A 30 14.40 -16.78 1.40
CA THR A 30 13.08 -16.88 0.82
C THR A 30 12.25 -15.85 1.56
N SER A 31 12.21 -14.62 1.06
CA SER A 31 11.21 -13.64 1.44
C SER A 31 9.85 -14.27 1.13
N THR A 32 9.22 -14.93 2.09
CA THR A 32 7.77 -15.12 2.08
C THR A 32 7.19 -13.71 2.15
N SER A 33 7.01 -13.09 0.98
CA SER A 33 6.31 -11.82 0.84
C SER A 33 4.86 -12.10 1.23
N THR A 34 4.48 -11.72 2.45
CA THR A 34 3.08 -11.79 2.87
C THR A 34 2.29 -10.91 1.92
N LYS A 35 1.39 -11.51 1.13
CA LYS A 35 0.52 -10.78 0.20
C LYS A 35 -0.16 -9.64 0.96
N GLN A 36 -0.01 -8.41 0.46
CA GLN A 36 -0.69 -7.26 1.03
C GLN A 36 -2.20 -7.44 0.82
N ARG A 37 -2.97 -7.36 1.92
CA ARG A 37 -4.43 -7.63 1.92
C ARG A 37 -5.28 -6.37 2.04
N TYR A 38 -4.65 -5.23 2.28
CA TYR A 38 -5.32 -3.95 2.32
C TYR A 38 -4.36 -2.82 1.93
N LEU A 39 -4.92 -1.71 1.48
CA LEU A 39 -4.23 -0.47 1.18
C LEU A 39 -4.97 0.67 1.87
N ASP A 40 -4.22 1.53 2.56
CA ASP A 40 -4.74 2.76 3.17
C ASP A 40 -4.61 3.90 2.16
N MET A 41 -5.71 4.58 1.88
CA MET A 41 -5.83 5.67 0.92
C MET A 41 -6.60 6.83 1.55
N THR A 42 -6.61 7.97 0.88
CA THR A 42 -7.40 9.14 1.28
C THR A 42 -8.74 9.17 0.56
N TYR A 43 -9.70 9.93 1.10
CA TYR A 43 -10.96 10.20 0.41
C TYR A 43 -10.74 10.76 -1.01
N GLN A 44 -9.78 11.69 -1.14
CA GLN A 44 -9.52 12.39 -2.39
C GLN A 44 -8.98 11.48 -3.49
N ASP A 45 -8.34 10.36 -3.16
CA ASP A 45 -7.87 9.39 -4.16
C ASP A 45 -9.01 8.82 -5.02
N PHE A 46 -10.26 8.91 -4.55
CA PHE A 46 -11.45 8.47 -5.30
C PHE A 46 -12.13 9.61 -6.07
N GLY A 47 -11.53 10.79 -6.12
CA GLY A 47 -12.01 11.96 -6.85
C GLY A 47 -12.61 13.04 -5.94
N PRO A 48 -13.15 14.13 -6.54
CA PRO A 48 -13.75 15.22 -5.78
C PRO A 48 -15.02 14.74 -5.05
N PRO A 49 -15.47 15.45 -3.99
CA PRO A 49 -16.66 15.06 -3.23
C PRO A 49 -17.91 14.86 -4.09
N ALA A 50 -18.11 15.71 -5.10
CA ALA A 50 -19.23 15.59 -6.03
C ALA A 50 -19.27 14.27 -6.82
N LEU A 51 -18.13 13.58 -6.94
CA LEU A 51 -18.00 12.29 -7.60
C LEU A 51 -17.98 11.13 -6.58
N ALA A 52 -17.22 11.27 -5.49
CA ALA A 52 -16.93 10.18 -4.57
C ALA A 52 -18.02 9.96 -3.49
N THR A 53 -18.94 10.91 -3.29
CA THR A 53 -19.92 10.85 -2.19
C THR A 53 -20.81 9.61 -2.24
N ASP A 54 -21.21 9.18 -3.44
CA ASP A 54 -22.06 7.99 -3.59
C ASP A 54 -21.33 6.69 -3.20
N LEU A 55 -20.00 6.67 -3.31
CA LEU A 55 -19.17 5.54 -2.92
C LEU A 55 -18.80 5.57 -1.44
N LEU A 56 -18.35 6.73 -0.95
CA LEU A 56 -17.67 6.86 0.35
C LEU A 56 -18.54 7.50 1.43
N GLY A 57 -19.68 8.08 1.07
CA GLY A 57 -20.44 9.02 1.89
C GLY A 57 -19.79 10.40 1.90
N SER A 58 -20.16 11.25 2.85
CA SER A 58 -19.62 12.62 2.93
C SER A 58 -18.09 12.66 3.13
N GLU A 59 -17.46 13.74 2.67
CA GLU A 59 -16.01 14.00 2.82
C GLU A 59 -15.59 14.33 4.26
N TRP A 60 -16.54 14.56 5.15
CA TRP A 60 -16.33 14.75 6.58
C TRP A 60 -16.60 13.46 7.36
N TRP A 61 -16.36 13.48 8.67
CA TRP A 61 -16.49 12.29 9.50
C TRP A 61 -17.90 11.68 9.48
N GLN A 62 -18.01 10.36 9.39
CA GLN A 62 -19.29 9.65 9.23
C GLN A 62 -20.27 9.82 10.39
N TRP A 63 -19.78 10.17 11.57
CA TRP A 63 -20.62 10.46 12.74
C TRP A 63 -21.12 11.91 12.77
N ASN A 64 -20.53 12.81 11.97
CA ASN A 64 -20.98 14.21 11.89
C ASN A 64 -22.04 14.35 10.76
N PRO A 65 -23.29 14.70 11.07
CA PRO A 65 -24.35 14.77 10.05
C PRO A 65 -24.25 15.98 9.11
N HIS A 66 -23.53 17.04 9.50
CA HIS A 66 -23.54 18.33 8.78
C HIS A 66 -22.15 18.88 8.45
N GLY A 67 -21.08 18.16 8.83
CA GLY A 67 -19.73 18.72 8.79
C GLY A 67 -19.56 19.88 9.78
N ASP A 68 -18.47 20.62 9.65
CA ASP A 68 -18.21 21.82 10.43
C ASP A 68 -18.58 23.06 9.62
N PRO A 69 -19.07 24.13 10.28
CA PRO A 69 -19.43 25.38 9.61
C PRO A 69 -18.21 26.13 9.05
N ARG A 70 -16.99 25.73 9.44
CA ARG A 70 -15.74 26.32 8.95
C ARG A 70 -15.04 25.29 8.07
N PRO A 71 -14.48 25.70 6.92
CA PRO A 71 -13.67 24.82 6.10
C PRO A 71 -12.53 24.22 6.92
N ARG A 72 -12.44 22.90 6.93
CA ARG A 72 -11.31 22.14 7.46
C ARG A 72 -11.07 20.91 6.59
N GLN A 73 -9.88 20.37 6.69
CA GLN A 73 -9.61 19.04 6.18
C GLN A 73 -10.03 18.01 7.23
N TYR A 74 -10.72 16.97 6.79
CA TYR A 74 -11.06 15.82 7.61
C TYR A 74 -10.09 14.69 7.28
N ASP A 75 -9.56 14.05 8.32
CA ASP A 75 -8.67 12.90 8.18
C ASP A 75 -9.50 11.62 7.97
N VAL A 76 -10.02 11.48 6.74
CA VAL A 76 -10.85 10.34 6.33
C VAL A 76 -9.99 9.38 5.50
N HIS A 77 -9.77 8.19 6.06
CA HIS A 77 -9.03 7.12 5.43
C HIS A 77 -9.98 6.14 4.74
N VAL A 78 -9.60 5.68 3.55
CA VAL A 78 -10.30 4.65 2.79
C VAL A 78 -9.45 3.39 2.76
N ILE A 79 -9.88 2.37 3.48
CA ILE A 79 -9.20 1.08 3.54
C ILE A 79 -9.76 0.20 2.43
N VAL A 80 -9.02 0.10 1.33
CA VAL A 80 -9.32 -0.84 0.25
C VAL A 80 -8.79 -2.20 0.65
N TYR A 81 -9.62 -3.25 0.60
CA TYR A 81 -9.22 -4.57 1.10
C TYR A 81 -9.58 -5.73 0.18
N ARG A 82 -8.77 -6.79 0.23
CA ARG A 82 -8.91 -8.03 -0.55
C ARG A 82 -8.45 -9.23 0.27
N ASP A 83 -9.10 -10.38 0.12
CA ASP A 83 -8.73 -11.64 0.80
C ASP A 83 -8.68 -11.53 2.34
N ILE A 84 -9.51 -10.64 2.89
CA ILE A 84 -9.70 -10.40 4.32
C ILE A 84 -11.15 -9.94 4.55
N THR A 85 -11.74 -10.31 5.69
CA THR A 85 -13.12 -9.93 5.98
C THR A 85 -13.22 -8.49 6.46
N GLU A 86 -14.36 -7.85 6.19
CA GLU A 86 -14.64 -6.51 6.72
C GLU A 86 -14.56 -6.47 8.26
N LYS A 87 -14.99 -7.55 8.93
CA LYS A 87 -14.91 -7.68 10.39
C LYS A 87 -13.46 -7.58 10.89
N GLU A 88 -12.52 -8.23 10.21
CA GLU A 88 -11.09 -8.15 10.56
C GLU A 88 -10.52 -6.75 10.28
N ILE A 89 -10.92 -6.13 9.17
CA ILE A 89 -10.53 -4.77 8.82
C ILE A 89 -11.03 -3.76 9.87
N ARG A 90 -12.31 -3.82 10.25
CA ARG A 90 -12.91 -2.98 11.31
C ARG A 90 -12.20 -3.13 12.65
N LYS A 91 -11.76 -4.35 12.99
CA LYS A 91 -10.98 -4.59 14.21
C LYS A 91 -9.60 -3.91 14.16
N ARG A 92 -8.99 -3.84 12.97
CA ARG A 92 -7.65 -3.26 12.78
C ARG A 92 -7.68 -1.74 12.63
N PHE A 93 -8.74 -1.21 12.04
CA PHE A 93 -8.95 0.20 11.75
C PHE A 93 -10.27 0.67 12.38
N PRO A 94 -10.37 0.70 13.72
CA PRO A 94 -11.59 1.11 14.38
C PRO A 94 -11.84 2.61 14.19
N ILE A 95 -13.11 2.96 13.97
CA ILE A 95 -13.58 4.34 14.00
C ILE A 95 -13.54 4.83 15.45
N ASP A 96 -13.01 6.02 15.69
CA ASP A 96 -12.90 6.61 17.02
C ASP A 96 -13.11 8.13 16.95
N GLU A 97 -14.31 8.56 17.34
CA GLU A 97 -14.71 9.97 17.38
C GLU A 97 -13.86 10.78 18.37
N ALA A 98 -13.46 10.21 19.50
CA ALA A 98 -12.68 10.92 20.50
C ALA A 98 -11.26 11.27 20.02
N THR A 99 -10.75 10.50 19.04
CA THR A 99 -9.45 10.75 18.41
C THR A 99 -9.54 11.15 16.94
N GLU A 100 -10.74 11.53 16.48
CA GLU A 100 -11.00 12.02 15.11
C GLU A 100 -10.59 11.04 14.00
N LYS A 101 -10.62 9.72 14.27
CA LYS A 101 -10.24 8.67 13.31
C LYS A 101 -11.45 8.15 12.56
N ASP A 102 -11.48 8.39 11.26
CA ASP A 102 -12.50 7.85 10.37
C ASP A 102 -11.89 6.92 9.31
N TYR A 103 -12.39 5.69 9.29
CA TYR A 103 -12.05 4.69 8.29
C TYR A 103 -13.30 4.26 7.52
N ARG A 104 -13.24 4.37 6.20
CA ARG A 104 -14.21 3.81 5.25
C ARG A 104 -13.67 2.51 4.70
N TYR A 105 -14.48 1.47 4.73
CA TYR A 105 -14.04 0.12 4.35
C TYR A 105 -14.57 -0.21 2.97
N LEU A 106 -13.67 -0.40 2.00
CA LEU A 106 -14.02 -0.57 0.60
C LEU A 106 -13.50 -1.92 0.07
N PRO A 107 -14.37 -2.87 -0.28
CA PRO A 107 -13.95 -4.10 -0.94
C PRO A 107 -13.22 -3.79 -2.27
N TYR A 108 -12.16 -4.53 -2.57
CA TYR A 108 -11.39 -4.40 -3.82
C TYR A 108 -12.27 -4.41 -5.07
N SER A 109 -13.23 -5.35 -5.14
CA SER A 109 -14.14 -5.46 -6.28
C SER A 109 -14.99 -4.19 -6.45
N THR A 110 -15.52 -3.64 -5.37
CA THR A 110 -16.29 -2.39 -5.38
C THR A 110 -15.43 -1.21 -5.84
N ALA A 111 -14.20 -1.09 -5.32
CA ALA A 111 -13.25 -0.06 -5.75
C ALA A 111 -12.95 -0.16 -7.25
N MET A 112 -12.70 -1.37 -7.76
CA MET A 112 -12.40 -1.57 -9.19
C MET A 112 -13.60 -1.26 -10.07
N THR A 113 -14.81 -1.65 -9.68
CA THR A 113 -16.04 -1.29 -10.41
C THR A 113 -16.19 0.22 -10.49
N TYR A 114 -16.11 0.91 -9.34
CA TYR A 114 -16.20 2.37 -9.30
C TYR A 114 -15.17 3.05 -10.21
N LEU A 115 -13.89 2.70 -10.08
CA LEU A 115 -12.82 3.33 -10.83
C LEU A 115 -12.96 3.05 -12.33
N ASN A 116 -13.23 1.80 -12.73
CA ASN A 116 -13.36 1.47 -14.14
C ASN A 116 -14.55 2.18 -14.80
N THR A 117 -15.69 2.29 -14.11
CA THR A 117 -16.87 3.01 -14.61
C THR A 117 -16.55 4.47 -14.85
N HIS A 118 -16.07 5.20 -13.84
CA HIS A 118 -15.85 6.63 -13.96
C HIS A 118 -14.68 6.98 -14.89
N ILE A 119 -13.61 6.16 -14.94
CA ILE A 119 -12.53 6.35 -15.93
C ILE A 119 -13.06 6.24 -17.37
N ALA A 120 -14.03 5.36 -17.62
CA ALA A 120 -14.65 5.20 -18.93
C ALA A 120 -15.60 6.36 -19.26
N GLU A 121 -16.43 6.78 -18.30
CA GLU A 121 -17.38 7.89 -18.48
C GLU A 121 -16.66 9.22 -18.76
N LEU A 122 -15.57 9.49 -18.05
CA LEU A 122 -14.79 10.73 -18.22
C LEU A 122 -13.89 10.70 -19.48
N ALA A 123 -13.85 9.61 -20.24
CA ALA A 123 -12.92 9.48 -21.37
C ALA A 123 -13.28 10.34 -22.60
N SER A 124 -14.55 10.74 -22.73
CA SER A 124 -15.06 11.50 -23.88
C SER A 124 -15.12 13.01 -23.65
N ASP A 125 -14.69 13.49 -22.48
CA ASP A 125 -14.79 14.90 -22.10
C ASP A 125 -13.42 15.57 -22.20
N ASP A 126 -13.26 16.53 -23.12
CA ASP A 126 -11.98 17.17 -23.40
C ASP A 126 -11.67 18.35 -22.44
N GLU A 127 -12.49 18.61 -21.43
CA GLU A 127 -12.19 19.64 -20.44
C GLU A 127 -10.97 19.25 -19.58
N ASN A 128 -9.99 20.15 -19.48
CA ASN A 128 -8.74 19.89 -18.75
C ASN A 128 -8.99 19.40 -17.31
N VAL A 129 -9.97 19.98 -16.61
CA VAL A 129 -10.31 19.59 -15.24
C VAL A 129 -10.82 18.14 -15.18
N VAL A 130 -11.62 17.73 -16.17
CA VAL A 130 -12.13 16.36 -16.26
C VAL A 130 -11.00 15.38 -16.56
N GLN A 131 -10.08 15.75 -17.44
CA GLN A 131 -8.89 14.94 -17.72
C GLN A 131 -7.99 14.77 -16.49
N GLU A 132 -7.76 15.82 -15.70
CA GLU A 132 -7.00 15.74 -14.44
C GLU A 132 -7.64 14.77 -13.44
N ILE A 133 -8.96 14.85 -13.26
CA ILE A 133 -9.71 13.92 -12.39
C ILE A 133 -9.56 12.48 -12.91
N ARG A 134 -9.72 12.29 -14.22
CA ARG A 134 -9.59 10.96 -14.83
C ARG A 134 -8.19 10.37 -14.66
N GLU A 135 -7.15 11.17 -14.84
CA GLU A 135 -5.77 10.75 -14.60
C GLU A 135 -5.53 10.35 -13.15
N GLN A 136 -6.09 11.11 -12.20
CA GLN A 136 -6.05 10.75 -10.79
C GLN A 136 -6.70 9.39 -10.54
N LEU A 137 -7.89 9.13 -11.06
CA LEU A 137 -8.57 7.83 -10.90
C LEU A 137 -7.77 6.68 -11.54
N ILE A 138 -7.13 6.91 -12.69
CA ILE A 138 -6.23 5.93 -13.33
C ILE A 138 -5.05 5.61 -12.42
N GLN A 139 -4.47 6.61 -11.76
CA GLN A 139 -3.37 6.44 -10.82
C GLN A 139 -3.82 5.65 -9.58
N THR A 140 -4.94 6.02 -8.96
CA THR A 140 -5.55 5.30 -7.83
C THR A 140 -5.78 3.82 -8.18
N ARG A 141 -6.38 3.54 -9.34
CA ARG A 141 -6.58 2.17 -9.83
C ARG A 141 -5.25 1.41 -9.94
N ARG A 142 -4.21 2.05 -10.48
CA ARG A 142 -2.89 1.44 -10.64
C ARG A 142 -2.26 1.10 -9.29
N GLU A 143 -2.41 1.97 -8.30
CA GLU A 143 -1.88 1.74 -6.95
C GLU A 143 -2.58 0.59 -6.25
N ILE A 144 -3.91 0.54 -6.33
CA ILE A 144 -4.69 -0.57 -5.78
C ILE A 144 -4.31 -1.90 -6.46
N VAL A 145 -4.17 -1.92 -7.78
CA VAL A 145 -3.75 -3.13 -8.51
C VAL A 145 -2.30 -3.51 -8.15
N ARG A 146 -1.39 -2.56 -8.00
CA ARG A 146 -0.01 -2.85 -7.59
C ARG A 146 0.05 -3.48 -6.20
N ALA A 147 -0.78 -2.99 -5.27
CA ALA A 147 -0.78 -3.45 -3.88
C ALA A 147 -1.58 -4.74 -3.68
N LEU A 148 -2.74 -4.87 -4.33
CA LEU A 148 -3.75 -5.91 -4.05
C LEU A 148 -4.09 -6.79 -5.27
N GLY A 149 -3.51 -6.49 -6.43
CA GLY A 149 -3.55 -7.36 -7.60
C GLY A 149 -2.77 -8.65 -7.36
N ASP A 150 -3.15 -9.71 -8.07
CA ASP A 150 -2.49 -11.01 -7.98
C ASP A 150 -1.15 -11.03 -8.72
#